data_AF-A0AAD9NF94-F1
#
_entry.id   AF-A0AAD9NF94-F1
#
_cell.length_a   1.000
_cell.length_b   1.000
_cell.length_c   1.000
_cell.angle_alpha   90.00
_cell.angle_beta   90.00
_cell.angle_gamma   90.00
#
_symmetry.space_group_name_H-M   'P 1'
#
loop_
_entity.id
_entity.type
_entity.pdbx_description
1 polymer ?
#
loop_
_entity_poly.entity_id
_entity_poly.type
_entity_poly.pdbx_seq_one_letter_code
_entity_poly.pdbx_strand_id
1 'polypeptide(L)'
;MIRTSGWNVHFFIDKIILSVPSDDSLLCPALTNGHADKPTGLPGSVYNERRPGRHRRDGGILDRLLRTMRRKLRKALWYLICCTFLGNIFLFILHLSVNEAAMYDEDVVKSRAEKDWDREQATRKELIRKTCREIRESDDRNPWRRVARSITDSLLVDDIDEIMFCPTTHHRSSAWTSALHALVKTYARQPRGRHSSQSDREDRIIDRAGEETIEISNQRELNRFLQKYVKILFVVHPFDRLLAVFQDRFTNLIENRRSQYWNKIRRKILRLNHPSASEEEISSRQVTFDEYIHYLVFKQEHNVHWSVTYELCHPCDIEYDYVVKFDTIHSDIKYIMKSLYGTAESLGSVIGSPNAAKRNDLDTMRTYFRQPSLNSLLYLYDIYSLDFYMYNYTWPFATLTL
;
A
#
# COMPACT_ATOMS: atom_id res chain seq x y z
N MET A 1 34.56 0.38 -31.99
CA MET A 1 33.59 0.65 -33.06
C MET A 1 32.21 0.79 -32.44
N ILE A 2 31.60 1.96 -32.53
CA ILE A 2 30.24 2.21 -32.01
C ILE A 2 29.26 1.87 -33.14
N ARG A 3 28.30 0.97 -32.90
CA ARG A 3 27.16 0.78 -33.81
C ARG A 3 26.10 1.81 -33.45
N THR A 4 26.07 2.92 -34.19
CA THR A 4 25.04 3.94 -34.08
C THR A 4 23.79 3.54 -34.89
N SER A 5 22.77 2.99 -34.24
CA SER A 5 21.41 3.01 -34.77
C SER A 5 20.75 4.32 -34.34
N GLY A 6 20.66 5.29 -35.25
CA GLY A 6 20.07 6.59 -34.95
C GLY A 6 18.55 6.50 -34.81
N TRP A 7 18.01 7.14 -33.77
CA TRP A 7 16.57 7.31 -33.55
C TRP A 7 16.28 8.77 -33.19
N ASN A 8 15.24 9.34 -33.80
CA ASN A 8 14.91 10.76 -33.68
C ASN A 8 14.05 11.03 -32.45
N VAL A 9 14.51 11.94 -31.58
CA VAL A 9 13.91 12.26 -30.26
C VAL A 9 12.76 13.27 -30.38
N HIS A 10 11.83 13.08 -31.32
CA HIS A 10 10.85 14.11 -31.70
C HIS A 10 9.35 13.73 -31.59
N PHE A 11 9.03 12.67 -30.85
CA PHE A 11 7.65 12.37 -30.43
C PHE A 11 7.59 12.38 -28.89
N PHE A 12 6.44 12.82 -28.34
CA PHE A 12 6.08 12.88 -26.90
C PHE A 12 6.56 14.07 -26.04
N ILE A 13 6.46 15.31 -26.55
CA ILE A 13 6.28 16.50 -25.71
C ILE A 13 5.09 17.31 -26.24
N ASP A 14 3.85 16.96 -25.84
CA ASP A 14 2.66 17.78 -26.20
C ASP A 14 1.34 17.49 -25.43
N LYS A 15 1.37 16.83 -24.25
CA LYS A 15 0.13 16.45 -23.50
C LYS A 15 0.18 16.52 -21.97
N ILE A 16 0.70 17.59 -21.36
CA ILE A 16 0.44 17.89 -19.93
C ILE A 16 0.32 19.41 -19.66
N ILE A 17 -0.80 20.05 -20.05
CA ILE A 17 -1.25 21.34 -19.47
C ILE A 17 -2.80 21.39 -19.48
N LEU A 18 -3.41 22.03 -18.46
CA LEU A 18 -4.84 22.34 -18.27
C LEU A 18 -5.70 21.14 -17.77
N SER A 19 -6.68 21.27 -16.85
CA SER A 19 -7.42 22.43 -16.31
C SER A 19 -8.04 22.14 -14.90
N VAL A 20 -7.98 23.03 -13.87
CA VAL A 20 -9.03 24.01 -13.39
C VAL A 20 -10.18 23.36 -12.55
N PRO A 21 -10.94 24.01 -11.61
CA PRO A 21 -10.85 25.34 -10.93
C PRO A 21 -10.84 25.31 -9.37
N SER A 22 -10.76 26.50 -8.76
CA SER A 22 -11.17 26.88 -7.39
C SER A 22 -12.64 27.31 -7.32
N ASP A 23 -13.27 27.32 -6.13
CA ASP A 23 -14.30 28.32 -5.80
C ASP A 23 -14.55 28.49 -4.29
N ASP A 24 -15.13 29.64 -3.92
CA ASP A 24 -15.19 30.21 -2.57
C ASP A 24 -16.64 30.58 -2.16
N SER A 25 -16.82 30.89 -0.86
CA SER A 25 -17.80 31.87 -0.31
C SER A 25 -19.25 31.53 0.13
N LEU A 26 -19.70 32.39 1.06
CA LEU A 26 -21.06 32.72 1.59
C LEU A 26 -21.66 31.77 2.67
N LEU A 27 -21.93 32.15 3.93
CA LEU A 27 -22.52 33.32 4.65
C LEU A 27 -24.00 33.12 5.10
N CYS A 28 -24.26 33.48 6.36
CA CYS A 28 -25.54 33.36 7.07
C CYS A 28 -26.60 34.40 6.61
N PRO A 29 -27.85 34.31 7.10
CA PRO A 29 -28.20 35.18 8.26
C PRO A 29 -29.15 34.56 9.31
N ALA A 30 -29.36 35.29 10.41
CA ALA A 30 -30.17 34.92 11.57
C ALA A 30 -31.60 35.50 11.55
N LEU A 31 -32.48 35.00 12.42
CA LEU A 31 -33.79 35.60 12.76
C LEU A 31 -34.13 35.45 14.26
N THR A 32 -35.01 36.34 14.77
CA THR A 32 -35.21 36.64 16.20
C THR A 32 -36.69 36.84 16.59
N ASN A 33 -37.00 36.72 17.90
CA ASN A 33 -38.22 37.20 18.61
C ASN A 33 -39.55 36.43 18.34
N GLY A 34 -40.55 36.36 19.24
CA GLY A 34 -40.66 36.78 20.66
C GLY A 34 -42.12 36.72 21.21
N HIS A 35 -42.33 36.91 22.54
CA HIS A 35 -43.62 37.18 23.25
C HIS A 35 -44.73 36.07 23.28
N ALA A 36 -45.88 36.14 23.99
CA ALA A 36 -46.35 36.66 25.32
C ALA A 36 -47.92 36.56 25.39
N ASP A 37 -48.69 36.48 26.50
CA ASP A 37 -48.54 36.05 27.91
C ASP A 37 -49.95 35.79 28.56
N LYS A 38 -50.03 35.00 29.64
CA LYS A 38 -51.02 35.07 30.77
C LYS A 38 -52.56 34.74 30.60
N PRO A 39 -53.39 34.71 31.69
CA PRO A 39 -54.48 33.72 31.88
C PRO A 39 -55.87 34.32 32.24
N THR A 40 -56.85 33.49 32.67
CA THR A 40 -57.77 33.72 33.84
C THR A 40 -58.85 32.62 33.96
N GLY A 41 -59.50 32.47 35.14
CA GLY A 41 -60.68 31.60 35.36
C GLY A 41 -61.01 31.35 36.84
N LEU A 42 -62.25 31.62 37.27
CA LEU A 42 -62.69 31.75 38.69
C LEU A 42 -63.59 30.58 39.19
N PRO A 43 -63.95 30.48 40.50
CA PRO A 43 -64.43 29.25 41.14
C PRO A 43 -65.95 29.16 41.37
N GLY A 44 -66.42 28.02 41.91
CA GLY A 44 -67.77 27.83 42.44
C GLY A 44 -67.79 27.04 43.77
N SER A 45 -68.71 27.40 44.67
CA SER A 45 -68.87 26.82 46.03
C SER A 45 -70.25 26.20 46.23
N VAL A 46 -70.39 25.12 47.02
CA VAL A 46 -71.67 24.72 47.65
C VAL A 46 -71.46 24.04 49.03
N TYR A 47 -72.02 24.68 50.06
CA TYR A 47 -72.66 24.22 51.32
C TYR A 47 -72.09 23.17 52.31
N ASN A 48 -72.47 23.41 53.58
CA ASN A 48 -72.20 22.66 54.82
C ASN A 48 -73.14 21.46 55.03
N GLU A 49 -72.73 20.50 55.88
CA GLU A 49 -73.52 20.19 57.10
C GLU A 49 -72.71 19.55 58.25
N ARG A 50 -73.36 19.20 59.38
CA ARG A 50 -72.81 19.35 60.74
C ARG A 50 -72.22 18.08 61.42
N ARG A 51 -71.36 18.38 62.41
CA ARG A 51 -70.77 17.59 63.53
C ARG A 51 -71.79 16.71 64.32
N PRO A 52 -71.40 15.76 65.22
CA PRO A 52 -70.17 15.79 66.05
C PRO A 52 -69.45 14.47 66.46
N GLY A 53 -68.19 14.63 66.91
CA GLY A 53 -67.75 14.05 68.19
C GLY A 53 -66.65 12.97 68.20
N ARG A 54 -65.40 13.36 68.49
CA ARG A 54 -64.73 13.11 69.79
C ARG A 54 -63.25 13.55 69.81
N HIS A 55 -62.88 14.08 70.97
CA HIS A 55 -61.55 14.20 71.59
C HIS A 55 -60.23 13.93 70.83
N ARG A 56 -59.32 14.90 71.06
CA ARG A 56 -57.98 14.79 71.71
C ARG A 56 -56.73 15.02 70.85
N ARG A 57 -55.89 15.88 71.45
CA ARG A 57 -54.44 16.09 71.28
C ARG A 57 -53.98 16.89 70.05
N ASP A 58 -53.50 18.09 70.37
CA ASP A 58 -52.74 18.96 69.49
C ASP A 58 -51.46 18.29 68.98
N GLY A 59 -51.52 17.78 67.76
CA GLY A 59 -50.34 17.71 66.89
C GLY A 59 -50.06 19.11 66.37
N GLY A 60 -49.02 19.75 66.90
CA GLY A 60 -48.67 21.15 66.59
C GLY A 60 -48.58 21.43 65.09
N ILE A 61 -48.88 22.68 64.69
CA ILE A 61 -48.89 23.15 63.30
C ILE A 61 -47.59 22.77 62.56
N LEU A 62 -46.46 22.79 63.27
CA LEU A 62 -45.13 22.37 62.82
C LEU A 62 -45.11 20.95 62.22
N ASP A 63 -45.76 19.95 62.82
CA ASP A 63 -45.71 18.57 62.33
C ASP A 63 -46.55 18.36 61.05
N ARG A 64 -47.62 19.12 60.88
CA ARG A 64 -48.39 19.16 59.61
C ARG A 64 -47.59 19.86 58.50
N LEU A 65 -46.88 20.95 58.82
CA LEU A 65 -45.97 21.60 57.88
C LEU A 65 -44.83 20.67 57.48
N LEU A 66 -44.15 20.01 58.43
CA LEU A 66 -43.06 19.05 58.17
C LEU A 66 -43.52 17.86 57.31
N ARG A 67 -44.70 17.29 57.57
CA ARG A 67 -45.27 16.23 56.71
C ARG A 67 -45.57 16.72 55.30
N THR A 68 -46.04 17.96 55.15
CA THR A 68 -46.31 18.56 53.83
C THR A 68 -45.01 18.87 53.07
N MET A 69 -43.99 19.40 53.75
CA MET A 69 -42.65 19.62 53.20
C MET A 69 -42.00 18.30 52.77
N ARG A 70 -42.03 17.24 53.61
CA ARG A 70 -41.52 15.91 53.25
C ARG A 70 -42.22 15.30 52.03
N ARG A 71 -43.50 15.59 51.80
CA ARG A 71 -44.24 15.16 50.59
C ARG A 71 -43.82 15.96 49.36
N LYS A 72 -43.69 17.29 49.47
CA LYS A 72 -43.18 18.15 48.37
C LYS A 72 -41.75 17.76 47.99
N LEU A 73 -40.88 17.57 48.98
CA LEU A 73 -39.48 17.16 48.79
C LEU A 73 -39.37 15.78 48.13
N ARG A 74 -40.18 14.79 48.54
CA ARG A 74 -40.23 13.47 47.87
C ARG A 74 -40.70 13.56 46.41
N LYS A 75 -41.70 14.40 46.11
CA LYS A 75 -42.11 14.64 44.71
C LYS A 75 -41.00 15.31 43.90
N ALA A 76 -40.34 16.34 44.44
CA ALA A 76 -39.22 17.01 43.78
C ALA A 76 -38.04 16.07 43.53
N LEU A 77 -37.68 15.22 44.50
CA LEU A 77 -36.64 14.20 44.37
C LEU A 77 -37.02 13.14 43.32
N TRP A 78 -38.28 12.70 43.29
CA TRP A 78 -38.76 11.75 42.29
C TRP A 78 -38.71 12.34 40.88
N TYR A 79 -39.14 13.60 40.69
CA TYR A 79 -38.97 14.30 39.42
C TYR A 79 -37.49 14.44 39.03
N LEU A 80 -36.60 14.75 39.97
CA LEU A 80 -35.16 14.83 39.69
C LEU A 80 -34.60 13.48 39.21
N ILE A 81 -34.96 12.38 39.87
CA ILE A 81 -34.57 11.01 39.48
C ILE A 81 -35.15 10.62 38.12
N CYS A 82 -36.42 10.96 37.84
CA CYS A 82 -37.01 10.71 36.52
C CYS A 82 -36.34 11.55 35.43
N CYS A 83 -36.02 12.82 35.68
CA CYS A 83 -35.32 13.69 34.73
C CYS A 83 -33.89 13.20 34.45
N THR A 84 -33.13 12.76 35.46
CA THR A 84 -31.79 12.19 35.23
C THR A 84 -31.86 10.84 34.52
N PHE A 85 -32.83 9.99 34.84
CA PHE A 85 -33.03 8.71 34.16
C PHE A 85 -33.41 8.90 32.69
N LEU A 86 -34.38 9.78 32.39
CA LEU A 86 -34.78 10.12 31.01
C LEU A 86 -33.65 10.83 30.25
N GLY A 87 -32.89 11.71 30.91
CA GLY A 87 -31.71 12.35 30.32
C GLY A 87 -30.62 11.34 29.96
N ASN A 88 -30.34 10.37 30.83
CA ASN A 88 -29.39 9.28 30.54
C ASN A 88 -29.89 8.36 29.42
N ILE A 89 -31.19 8.05 29.37
CA ILE A 89 -31.78 7.31 28.24
C ILE A 89 -31.63 8.08 26.93
N PHE A 90 -31.92 9.39 26.94
CA PHE A 90 -31.77 10.23 25.75
C PHE A 90 -30.31 10.30 25.27
N LEU A 91 -29.35 10.47 26.18
CA LEU A 91 -27.93 10.44 25.85
C LEU A 91 -27.48 9.07 25.31
N PHE A 92 -28.01 7.97 25.86
CA PHE A 92 -27.73 6.62 25.38
C PHE A 92 -28.29 6.37 23.97
N ILE A 93 -29.54 6.78 23.70
CA ILE A 93 -30.16 6.70 22.37
C ILE A 93 -29.39 7.58 21.37
N LEU A 94 -29.00 8.79 21.75
CA LEU A 94 -28.20 9.68 20.92
C LEU A 94 -26.85 9.03 20.59
N HIS A 95 -26.16 8.46 21.58
CA HIS A 95 -24.90 7.76 21.38
C HIS A 95 -25.04 6.55 20.44
N LEU A 96 -26.09 5.74 20.58
CA LEU A 96 -26.38 4.64 19.66
C LEU A 96 -26.59 5.15 18.23
N SER A 97 -27.40 6.19 18.03
CA SER A 97 -27.69 6.74 16.70
C SER A 97 -26.46 7.34 16.00
N VAL A 98 -25.56 7.99 16.77
CA VAL A 98 -24.30 8.52 16.24
C VAL A 98 -23.34 7.38 15.85
N ASN A 99 -23.25 6.33 16.67
CA ASN A 99 -22.41 5.17 16.36
C ASN A 99 -22.93 4.39 15.14
N GLU A 100 -24.26 4.23 15.00
CA GLU A 100 -24.88 3.58 13.84
C GLU A 100 -24.63 4.35 12.55
N ALA A 101 -24.78 5.69 12.57
CA ALA A 101 -24.47 6.55 11.44
C ALA A 101 -22.97 6.51 11.06
N ALA A 102 -22.07 6.52 12.05
CA ALA A 102 -20.63 6.44 11.81
C ALA A 102 -20.22 5.08 11.22
N MET A 103 -20.81 3.98 11.70
CA MET A 103 -20.58 2.63 11.16
C MET A 103 -21.07 2.51 9.71
N TYR A 104 -22.25 3.05 9.41
CA TYR A 104 -22.80 3.05 8.06
C TYR A 104 -21.91 3.82 7.06
N ASP A 105 -21.42 5.00 7.43
CA ASP A 105 -20.51 5.79 6.59
C ASP A 105 -19.17 5.05 6.37
N GLU A 106 -18.61 4.43 7.42
CA GLU A 106 -17.38 3.64 7.30
C GLU A 106 -17.52 2.44 6.35
N ASP A 107 -18.66 1.73 6.39
CA ASP A 107 -18.93 0.59 5.49
C ASP A 107 -19.19 1.02 4.05
N VAL A 108 -19.85 2.17 3.82
CA VAL A 108 -19.98 2.77 2.49
C VAL A 108 -18.61 3.15 1.92
N VAL A 109 -17.75 3.77 2.74
CA VAL A 109 -16.37 4.13 2.35
C VAL A 109 -15.54 2.87 2.04
N LYS A 110 -15.61 1.83 2.87
CA LYS A 110 -14.93 0.53 2.61
C LYS A 110 -15.40 -0.11 1.30
N SER A 111 -16.71 -0.17 1.06
CA SER A 111 -17.29 -0.76 -0.16
C SER A 111 -16.91 0.02 -1.41
N ARG A 112 -16.83 1.35 -1.33
CA ARG A 112 -16.36 2.19 -2.43
C ARG A 112 -14.89 1.93 -2.73
N ALA A 113 -14.02 1.93 -1.71
CA ALA A 113 -12.59 1.70 -1.89
C ALA A 113 -12.27 0.32 -2.47
N GLU A 114 -13.06 -0.71 -2.13
CA GLU A 114 -12.98 -2.04 -2.72
C GLU A 114 -13.35 -2.04 -4.22
N LYS A 115 -14.49 -1.45 -4.58
CA LYS A 115 -14.89 -1.29 -5.99
C LYS A 115 -13.89 -0.46 -6.79
N ASP A 116 -13.25 0.52 -6.16
CA ASP A 116 -12.24 1.37 -6.79
C ASP A 116 -10.95 0.55 -7.03
N TRP A 117 -10.57 -0.33 -6.10
CA TRP A 117 -9.49 -1.29 -6.26
C TRP A 117 -9.76 -2.35 -7.35
N ASP A 118 -10.97 -2.90 -7.45
CA ASP A 118 -11.35 -3.85 -8.51
C ASP A 118 -11.16 -3.23 -9.90
N ARG A 119 -11.57 -1.97 -10.08
CA ARG A 119 -11.41 -1.23 -11.35
C ARG A 119 -9.95 -0.93 -11.66
N GLU A 120 -9.13 -0.62 -10.64
CA GLU A 120 -7.68 -0.45 -10.78
C GLU A 120 -7.00 -1.76 -11.20
N GLN A 121 -7.33 -2.89 -10.56
CA GLN A 121 -6.82 -4.22 -10.94
C GLN A 121 -7.24 -4.63 -12.36
N ALA A 122 -8.49 -4.37 -12.75
CA ALA A 122 -8.95 -4.59 -14.12
C ALA A 122 -8.17 -3.73 -15.13
N THR A 123 -7.92 -2.46 -14.80
CA THR A 123 -7.15 -1.51 -15.64
C THR A 123 -5.70 -1.97 -15.82
N ARG A 124 -5.04 -2.39 -14.73
CA ARG A 124 -3.67 -2.95 -14.76
C ARG A 124 -3.59 -4.18 -15.66
N LYS A 125 -4.50 -5.14 -15.48
CA LYS A 125 -4.53 -6.38 -16.26
C LYS A 125 -4.84 -6.12 -17.75
N GLU A 126 -5.73 -5.19 -18.08
CA GLU A 126 -5.99 -4.86 -19.48
C GLU A 126 -4.83 -4.11 -20.14
N LEU A 127 -4.10 -3.24 -19.41
CA LEU A 127 -2.90 -2.59 -19.96
C LEU A 127 -1.80 -3.62 -20.28
N ILE A 128 -1.61 -4.62 -19.42
CA ILE A 128 -0.71 -5.75 -19.69
C ILE A 128 -1.18 -6.49 -20.96
N ARG A 129 -2.45 -6.93 -21.02
CA ARG A 129 -2.99 -7.65 -22.18
C ARG A 129 -2.88 -6.84 -23.47
N LYS A 130 -3.16 -5.53 -23.45
CA LYS A 130 -2.97 -4.60 -24.57
C LYS A 130 -1.52 -4.56 -25.03
N THR A 131 -0.59 -4.36 -24.10
CA THR A 131 0.84 -4.32 -24.40
C THR A 131 1.33 -5.65 -24.98
N CYS A 132 0.83 -6.78 -24.47
CA CYS A 132 1.14 -8.11 -25.00
C CYS A 132 0.61 -8.33 -26.43
N ARG A 133 -0.56 -7.80 -26.78
CA ARG A 133 -1.06 -7.79 -28.17
C ARG A 133 -0.15 -6.95 -29.06
N GLU A 134 0.20 -5.74 -28.64
CA GLU A 134 1.10 -4.85 -29.37
C GLU A 134 2.49 -5.46 -29.61
N ILE A 135 3.05 -6.21 -28.65
CA ILE A 135 4.31 -6.95 -28.83
C ILE A 135 4.13 -8.10 -29.85
N ARG A 136 3.06 -8.89 -29.74
CA ARG A 136 2.81 -10.05 -30.62
C ARG A 136 2.52 -9.64 -32.07
N GLU A 137 1.88 -8.50 -32.28
CA GLU A 137 1.54 -7.94 -33.60
C GLU A 137 2.72 -7.17 -34.23
N SER A 138 3.80 -6.93 -33.48
CA SER A 138 4.93 -6.15 -33.94
C SER A 138 5.98 -6.94 -34.73
N ASP A 139 6.61 -6.24 -35.68
CA ASP A 139 7.74 -6.69 -36.48
C ASP A 139 8.91 -7.20 -35.60
N ASP A 140 9.75 -8.09 -36.15
CA ASP A 140 10.94 -8.67 -35.50
C ASP A 140 11.92 -7.59 -35.00
N ARG A 141 11.81 -6.36 -35.53
CA ARG A 141 12.59 -5.17 -35.14
C ARG A 141 12.09 -4.47 -33.86
N ASN A 142 10.99 -4.88 -33.25
CA ASN A 142 10.50 -4.25 -32.01
C ASN A 142 11.48 -4.52 -30.84
N PRO A 143 12.05 -3.48 -30.19
CA PRO A 143 12.95 -3.65 -29.04
C PRO A 143 12.32 -4.33 -27.82
N TRP A 144 10.99 -4.45 -27.77
CA TRP A 144 10.23 -5.15 -26.74
C TRP A 144 10.09 -6.66 -26.99
N ARG A 145 10.34 -7.14 -28.21
CA ARG A 145 10.22 -8.56 -28.60
C ARG A 145 11.47 -9.37 -28.20
N ARG A 146 11.99 -9.12 -27.00
CA ARG A 146 13.18 -9.78 -26.44
C ARG A 146 12.86 -11.25 -26.11
N VAL A 147 13.87 -12.10 -26.24
CA VAL A 147 13.74 -13.55 -26.00
C VAL A 147 13.53 -13.79 -24.50
N ALA A 148 12.28 -14.10 -24.15
CA ALA A 148 11.90 -14.70 -22.88
C ALA A 148 12.85 -15.87 -22.55
N ARG A 149 13.41 -15.86 -21.33
CA ARG A 149 14.13 -17.02 -20.78
C ARG A 149 13.14 -18.05 -20.25
N SER A 150 13.59 -19.03 -19.47
CA SER A 150 12.66 -20.02 -18.93
C SER A 150 11.69 -19.34 -17.97
N ILE A 151 10.39 -19.53 -18.23
CA ILE A 151 9.26 -18.98 -17.44
C ILE A 151 9.38 -19.33 -15.95
N THR A 152 10.09 -20.41 -15.67
CA THR A 152 10.30 -21.03 -14.36
C THR A 152 11.30 -20.29 -13.46
N ASP A 153 12.28 -19.58 -14.05
CA ASP A 153 13.50 -19.17 -13.34
C ASP A 153 13.27 -18.06 -12.30
N SER A 154 12.13 -17.38 -12.36
CA SER A 154 11.76 -16.28 -11.46
C SER A 154 10.46 -16.53 -10.70
N LEU A 155 9.83 -17.70 -10.80
CA LEU A 155 8.57 -17.96 -10.10
C LEU A 155 8.84 -18.58 -8.72
N LEU A 156 8.27 -17.96 -7.70
CA LEU A 156 8.22 -18.48 -6.33
C LEU A 156 6.83 -19.04 -6.07
N VAL A 157 6.77 -20.12 -5.30
CA VAL A 157 5.53 -20.89 -5.09
C VAL A 157 5.40 -21.27 -3.63
N ASP A 158 4.20 -21.03 -3.09
CA ASP A 158 3.74 -21.52 -1.81
C ASP A 158 2.65 -22.58 -2.05
N ASP A 159 2.99 -23.83 -1.71
CA ASP A 159 2.12 -24.99 -1.84
C ASP A 159 1.04 -25.09 -0.75
N ILE A 160 1.18 -24.35 0.36
CA ILE A 160 0.26 -24.38 1.50
C ILE A 160 -0.98 -23.52 1.20
N ASP A 161 -0.73 -22.29 0.78
CA ASP A 161 -1.76 -21.31 0.45
C ASP A 161 -2.13 -21.31 -1.06
N GLU A 162 -1.51 -22.18 -1.85
CA GLU A 162 -1.66 -22.31 -3.30
C GLU A 162 -1.42 -20.97 -4.05
N ILE A 163 -0.42 -20.19 -3.60
CA ILE A 163 -0.02 -18.91 -4.20
C ILE A 163 1.27 -19.09 -5.01
N MET A 164 1.30 -18.52 -6.21
CA MET A 164 2.49 -18.38 -7.06
C MET A 164 2.76 -16.89 -7.28
N PHE A 165 4.00 -16.45 -7.18
CA PHE A 165 4.34 -15.04 -7.38
C PHE A 165 5.68 -14.84 -8.08
N CYS A 166 5.77 -13.79 -8.90
CA CYS A 166 7.05 -13.34 -9.45
C CYS A 166 7.60 -12.18 -8.59
N PRO A 167 8.79 -12.30 -8.00
CA PRO A 167 9.45 -11.22 -7.29
C PRO A 167 10.19 -10.33 -8.31
N THR A 168 9.67 -9.14 -8.61
CA THR A 168 10.50 -8.08 -9.17
C THR A 168 11.52 -7.65 -8.12
N THR A 169 12.70 -8.28 -8.11
CA THR A 169 13.52 -8.25 -6.91
C THR A 169 13.99 -6.84 -6.57
N HIS A 170 13.57 -6.34 -5.40
CA HIS A 170 14.47 -5.58 -4.55
C HIS A 170 14.14 -5.76 -3.05
N HIS A 171 15.20 -5.97 -2.27
CA HIS A 171 15.16 -6.55 -0.93
C HIS A 171 15.08 -5.53 0.22
N ARG A 172 15.08 -4.22 -0.07
CA ARG A 172 15.01 -3.16 0.97
C ARG A 172 13.63 -2.67 1.35
N SER A 173 12.57 -3.03 0.63
CA SER A 173 11.24 -2.77 1.19
C SER A 173 10.93 -3.90 2.16
N SER A 174 10.98 -3.56 3.45
CA SER A 174 10.27 -4.33 4.47
C SER A 174 8.80 -4.52 4.06
N ALA A 175 8.25 -3.57 3.28
CA ALA A 175 6.97 -3.71 2.61
C ALA A 175 6.79 -5.00 1.81
N TRP A 176 7.73 -5.36 0.93
CA TRP A 176 7.59 -6.56 0.10
C TRP A 176 7.82 -7.84 0.90
N THR A 177 8.86 -7.88 1.73
CA THR A 177 9.12 -9.04 2.58
C THR A 177 7.97 -9.27 3.56
N SER A 178 7.38 -8.20 4.13
CA SER A 178 6.21 -8.29 5.01
C SER A 178 4.90 -8.56 4.28
N ALA A 179 4.73 -8.08 3.04
CA ALA A 179 3.59 -8.42 2.18
C ALA A 179 3.59 -9.92 1.83
N LEU A 180 4.75 -10.44 1.39
CA LEU A 180 4.96 -11.86 1.16
C LEU A 180 4.73 -12.65 2.44
N HIS A 181 5.32 -12.23 3.56
CA HIS A 181 5.14 -12.85 4.87
C HIS A 181 3.66 -12.91 5.32
N ALA A 182 2.84 -11.89 5.00
CA ALA A 182 1.42 -11.91 5.31
C ALA A 182 0.60 -12.81 4.37
N LEU A 183 0.94 -12.87 3.08
CA LEU A 183 0.34 -13.82 2.14
C LEU A 183 0.65 -15.28 2.53
N VAL A 184 1.88 -15.57 2.99
CA VAL A 184 2.43 -16.94 3.16
C VAL A 184 2.36 -17.48 4.60
N LYS A 185 2.18 -16.64 5.63
CA LYS A 185 2.20 -17.11 7.05
C LYS A 185 0.95 -16.80 7.87
N THR A 186 -0.15 -16.34 7.28
CA THR A 186 -1.37 -16.09 8.05
C THR A 186 -2.15 -17.38 8.40
N TYR A 187 -1.88 -18.53 7.76
CA TYR A 187 -2.48 -19.83 8.14
C TYR A 187 -1.50 -20.95 8.53
N ALA A 188 -0.21 -20.85 8.21
CA ALA A 188 0.82 -21.77 8.69
C ALA A 188 1.14 -21.55 10.19
N ARG A 189 0.57 -22.41 11.05
CA ARG A 189 0.81 -22.47 12.51
C ARG A 189 2.29 -22.24 12.88
N GLN A 190 2.56 -21.46 13.93
CA GLN A 190 3.89 -21.49 14.57
C GLN A 190 4.27 -22.92 14.96
N PRO A 191 5.56 -23.27 14.79
CA PRO A 191 6.29 -23.79 15.93
C PRO A 191 7.59 -23.03 16.19
N ARG A 192 7.67 -22.44 17.38
CA ARG A 192 8.87 -22.33 18.25
C ARG A 192 10.22 -22.07 17.58
N GLY A 193 10.67 -20.83 17.73
CA GLY A 193 11.98 -20.55 18.32
C GLY A 193 13.21 -20.94 17.51
N ARG A 194 13.66 -20.02 16.65
CA ARG A 194 15.09 -19.90 16.35
C ARG A 194 15.49 -18.44 16.19
N HIS A 195 16.20 -17.91 17.18
CA HIS A 195 17.15 -16.84 16.91
C HIS A 195 18.25 -17.46 16.06
N SER A 196 18.23 -17.23 14.75
CA SER A 196 19.39 -17.46 13.89
C SER A 196 20.12 -16.14 13.71
N SER A 197 21.32 -16.08 14.27
CA SER A 197 22.29 -15.01 14.14
C SER A 197 22.50 -14.55 12.70
N GLN A 198 22.50 -13.24 12.54
CA GLN A 198 22.96 -12.47 11.40
C GLN A 198 24.39 -12.88 10.97
N SER A 199 24.53 -13.69 9.91
CA SER A 199 25.76 -13.80 9.10
C SER A 199 25.58 -14.60 7.79
N ASP A 200 25.88 -13.93 6.67
CA ASP A 200 26.52 -14.48 5.45
C ASP A 200 25.91 -15.76 4.82
N ARG A 201 24.66 -15.70 4.31
CA ARG A 201 24.07 -16.75 3.44
C ARG A 201 23.21 -16.30 2.23
N GLU A 202 23.15 -15.01 1.91
CA GLU A 202 22.20 -14.47 0.90
C GLU A 202 22.48 -14.85 -0.59
N ASP A 203 23.58 -15.55 -0.91
CA ASP A 203 23.99 -15.87 -2.29
C ASP A 203 23.32 -17.15 -2.88
N ARG A 204 22.08 -17.50 -2.47
CA ARG A 204 21.39 -18.74 -2.92
C ARG A 204 19.90 -18.60 -3.31
N ILE A 205 19.53 -17.47 -3.94
CA ILE A 205 18.28 -17.22 -4.71
C ILE A 205 16.98 -17.21 -3.87
N ILE A 206 16.82 -18.10 -2.90
CA ILE A 206 15.73 -18.14 -1.91
C ILE A 206 16.35 -18.55 -0.57
N ASP A 207 16.28 -17.68 0.46
CA ASP A 207 16.55 -18.15 1.82
C ASP A 207 15.29 -18.81 2.39
N ARG A 208 15.24 -20.12 2.17
CA ARG A 208 14.16 -21.07 2.40
C ARG A 208 13.31 -20.78 3.65
N ALA A 209 12.23 -20.03 3.48
CA ALA A 209 11.07 -20.04 4.36
C ALA A 209 10.14 -21.23 4.05
N GLY A 210 10.70 -22.43 3.83
CA GLY A 210 9.95 -23.62 3.37
C GLY A 210 9.68 -23.69 1.87
N GLU A 211 9.94 -22.61 1.13
CA GLU A 211 9.75 -22.51 -0.33
C GLU A 211 10.71 -23.44 -1.11
N GLU A 212 10.16 -24.31 -1.97
CA GLU A 212 10.91 -25.09 -2.96
C GLU A 212 10.92 -24.37 -4.32
N THR A 213 12.09 -24.25 -4.96
CA THR A 213 12.15 -23.93 -6.40
C THR A 213 11.56 -25.09 -7.17
N ILE A 214 10.39 -24.90 -7.77
CA ILE A 214 9.74 -25.96 -8.55
C ILE A 214 10.53 -26.17 -9.86
N GLU A 215 11.22 -27.30 -9.97
CA GLU A 215 11.83 -27.78 -11.22
C GLU A 215 10.72 -28.24 -12.18
N ILE A 216 10.06 -27.28 -12.83
CA ILE A 216 9.01 -27.55 -13.82
C ILE A 216 9.66 -28.19 -15.05
N SER A 217 9.51 -29.50 -15.15
CA SER A 217 10.27 -30.33 -16.11
C SER A 217 9.75 -30.26 -17.54
N ASN A 218 8.49 -29.83 -17.75
CA ASN A 218 7.83 -29.83 -19.05
C ASN A 218 6.59 -28.91 -19.09
N GLN A 219 6.11 -28.60 -20.30
CA GLN A 219 4.95 -27.71 -20.50
C GLN A 219 3.64 -28.19 -19.85
N ARG A 220 3.39 -29.50 -19.73
CA ARG A 220 2.15 -30.00 -19.08
C ARG A 220 2.19 -29.74 -17.58
N GLU A 221 3.37 -29.86 -16.99
CA GLU A 221 3.62 -29.51 -15.61
C GLU A 221 3.47 -28.00 -15.39
N LEU A 222 4.08 -27.17 -16.24
CA LEU A 222 3.89 -25.71 -16.21
C LEU A 222 2.40 -25.34 -16.25
N ASN A 223 1.65 -25.91 -17.21
CA ASN A 223 0.22 -25.64 -17.34
C ASN A 223 -0.58 -26.08 -16.10
N ARG A 224 -0.20 -27.20 -15.46
CA ARG A 224 -0.81 -27.65 -14.19
C ARG A 224 -0.56 -26.64 -13.07
N PHE A 225 0.68 -26.15 -12.94
CA PHE A 225 1.03 -25.11 -11.97
C PHE A 225 0.29 -23.80 -12.25
N LEU A 226 0.25 -23.32 -13.50
CA LEU A 226 -0.48 -22.09 -13.85
C LEU A 226 -2.00 -22.19 -13.62
N GLN A 227 -2.57 -23.40 -13.68
CA GLN A 227 -3.99 -23.67 -13.39
C GLN A 227 -4.30 -23.85 -11.89
N LYS A 228 -3.36 -24.40 -11.10
CA LYS A 228 -3.58 -24.66 -9.66
C LYS A 228 -3.47 -23.40 -8.79
N TYR A 229 -2.49 -22.53 -9.05
CA TYR A 229 -2.09 -21.50 -8.08
C TYR A 229 -2.69 -20.12 -8.40
N VAL A 230 -2.97 -19.33 -7.37
CA VAL A 230 -3.26 -17.90 -7.48
C VAL A 230 -1.97 -17.15 -7.85
N LYS A 231 -1.95 -16.48 -9.01
CA LYS A 231 -0.75 -15.87 -9.59
C LYS A 231 -0.68 -14.39 -9.28
N ILE A 232 0.34 -13.95 -8.56
CA ILE A 232 0.56 -12.56 -8.15
C ILE A 232 1.81 -11.98 -8.84
N LEU A 233 1.62 -10.92 -9.63
CA LEU A 233 2.72 -10.15 -10.21
C LEU A 233 3.01 -8.94 -9.32
N PHE A 234 4.19 -8.90 -8.70
CA PHE A 234 4.70 -7.69 -8.09
C PHE A 234 5.38 -6.81 -9.15
N VAL A 235 5.19 -5.50 -9.07
CA VAL A 235 5.87 -4.53 -9.93
C VAL A 235 6.36 -3.31 -9.13
N VAL A 236 7.49 -2.75 -9.56
CA VAL A 236 8.16 -1.60 -8.96
C VAL A 236 8.51 -0.62 -10.06
N HIS A 237 8.56 0.68 -9.74
CA HIS A 237 9.10 1.67 -10.68
C HIS A 237 10.52 1.26 -11.09
N PRO A 238 10.86 1.22 -12.39
CA PRO A 238 12.11 0.62 -12.84
C PRO A 238 13.36 1.27 -12.22
N PHE A 239 13.33 2.58 -11.98
CA PHE A 239 14.50 3.33 -11.49
C PHE A 239 14.64 3.23 -9.97
N ASP A 240 13.54 3.23 -9.22
CA ASP A 240 13.55 2.99 -7.77
C ASP A 240 14.18 1.62 -7.46
N ARG A 241 13.84 0.60 -8.26
CA ARG A 241 14.42 -0.75 -8.16
C ARG A 241 15.95 -0.72 -8.34
N LEU A 242 16.46 -0.05 -9.38
CA LEU A 242 17.90 0.06 -9.64
C LEU A 242 18.64 0.84 -8.54
N LEU A 243 18.07 1.97 -8.12
CA LEU A 243 18.59 2.80 -7.05
C LEU A 243 18.66 2.01 -5.74
N ALA A 244 17.61 1.26 -5.43
CA ALA A 244 17.55 0.49 -4.22
C ALA A 244 18.57 -0.68 -4.24
N VAL A 245 18.74 -1.39 -5.39
CA VAL A 245 19.81 -2.39 -5.59
C VAL A 245 21.18 -1.78 -5.38
N PHE A 246 21.43 -0.60 -5.94
CA PHE A 246 22.68 0.12 -5.73
C PHE A 246 22.92 0.40 -4.24
N GLN A 247 21.90 0.96 -3.58
CA GLN A 247 22.00 1.36 -2.19
C GLN A 247 22.27 0.19 -1.26
N ASP A 248 21.67 -0.97 -1.49
CA ASP A 248 21.93 -2.16 -0.68
C ASP A 248 23.28 -2.80 -1.00
N ARG A 249 23.56 -3.03 -2.29
CA ARG A 249 24.62 -3.96 -2.75
C ARG A 249 25.89 -3.28 -3.26
N PHE A 250 26.00 -1.95 -3.15
CA PHE A 250 27.18 -1.20 -3.59
C PHE A 250 27.62 -0.07 -2.64
N THR A 251 26.80 0.34 -1.64
CA THR A 251 27.19 1.40 -0.68
C THR A 251 28.06 0.92 0.49
N ASN A 252 28.09 -0.38 0.82
CA ASN A 252 28.94 -0.91 1.89
C ASN A 252 30.02 -1.86 1.36
N LEU A 253 31.25 -1.37 1.19
CA LEU A 253 32.38 -2.15 0.67
C LEU A 253 32.74 -3.38 1.54
N ILE A 254 32.39 -3.40 2.83
CA ILE A 254 32.67 -4.54 3.71
C ILE A 254 31.72 -5.69 3.41
N GLU A 255 30.41 -5.44 3.40
CA GLU A 255 29.37 -6.42 3.07
C GLU A 255 29.54 -6.95 1.64
N ASN A 256 29.83 -6.06 0.69
CA ASN A 256 30.06 -6.40 -0.71
C ASN A 256 31.34 -7.21 -0.97
N ARG A 257 32.24 -7.35 0.01
CA ARG A 257 33.40 -8.25 -0.06
C ARG A 257 33.16 -9.58 0.65
N ARG A 258 32.12 -9.70 1.50
CA ARG A 258 31.72 -10.96 2.14
C ARG A 258 30.90 -11.84 1.19
N SER A 259 29.93 -11.28 0.46
CA SER A 259 29.23 -11.99 -0.62
C SER A 259 30.18 -12.24 -1.79
N GLN A 260 30.29 -13.49 -2.24
CA GLN A 260 31.12 -13.84 -3.40
C GLN A 260 30.47 -13.34 -4.70
N TYR A 261 29.14 -13.41 -4.77
CA TYR A 261 28.34 -12.96 -5.91
C TYR A 261 28.42 -11.44 -6.10
N TRP A 262 28.15 -10.66 -5.05
CA TRP A 262 28.24 -9.20 -5.11
C TRP A 262 29.69 -8.71 -5.28
N ASN A 263 30.68 -9.40 -4.69
CA ASN A 263 32.09 -9.11 -4.95
C ASN A 263 32.46 -9.31 -6.43
N LYS A 264 31.96 -10.37 -7.07
CA LYS A 264 32.16 -10.63 -8.50
C LYS A 264 31.53 -9.55 -9.37
N ILE A 265 30.29 -9.14 -9.07
CA ILE A 265 29.59 -8.07 -9.80
C ILE A 265 30.31 -6.72 -9.62
N ARG A 266 30.64 -6.33 -8.38
CA ARG A 266 31.39 -5.11 -8.06
C ARG A 266 32.68 -5.04 -8.88
N ARG A 267 33.44 -6.13 -8.93
CA ARG A 267 34.68 -6.20 -9.71
C ARG A 267 34.45 -6.13 -11.21
N LYS A 268 33.37 -6.71 -11.76
CA LYS A 268 33.00 -6.52 -13.18
C LYS A 268 32.71 -5.05 -13.50
N ILE A 269 31.95 -4.36 -12.64
CA ILE A 269 31.63 -2.92 -12.80
C ILE A 269 32.92 -2.10 -12.78
N LEU A 270 33.77 -2.29 -11.76
CA LEU A 270 35.03 -1.55 -11.64
C LEU A 270 35.99 -1.84 -12.81
N ARG A 271 36.10 -3.09 -13.27
CA ARG A 271 36.96 -3.46 -14.41
C ARG A 271 36.46 -2.94 -15.76
N LEU A 272 35.15 -2.70 -15.91
CA LEU A 272 34.60 -2.03 -17.09
C LEU A 272 34.95 -0.54 -17.12
N ASN A 273 34.83 0.13 -15.97
CA ASN A 273 35.05 1.58 -15.85
C ASN A 273 36.54 1.95 -15.74
N HIS A 274 37.36 1.07 -15.14
CA HIS A 274 38.80 1.28 -14.87
C HIS A 274 39.64 0.13 -15.44
N PRO A 275 39.73 -0.02 -16.77
CA PRO A 275 40.39 -1.17 -17.40
C PRO A 275 41.89 -1.26 -17.08
N SER A 276 42.55 -0.12 -16.84
CA SER A 276 43.99 -0.03 -16.54
C SER A 276 44.33 -0.09 -15.04
N ALA A 277 43.35 -0.13 -14.13
CA ALA A 277 43.61 -0.12 -12.69
C ALA A 277 44.27 -1.41 -12.22
N SER A 278 45.17 -1.31 -11.24
CA SER A 278 45.80 -2.44 -10.58
C SER A 278 44.81 -3.28 -9.78
N GLU A 279 45.24 -4.46 -9.34
CA GLU A 279 44.42 -5.34 -8.51
C GLU A 279 44.19 -4.77 -7.10
N GLU A 280 45.12 -3.97 -6.59
CA GLU A 280 45.02 -3.27 -5.31
C GLU A 280 43.99 -2.13 -5.36
N GLU A 281 44.02 -1.33 -6.42
CA GLU A 281 43.01 -0.28 -6.68
C GLU A 281 41.61 -0.88 -6.79
N ILE A 282 41.40 -1.95 -7.56
CA ILE A 282 40.09 -2.60 -7.72
C ILE A 282 39.60 -3.26 -6.41
N SER A 283 40.51 -3.66 -5.53
CA SER A 283 40.18 -4.31 -4.24
C SER A 283 39.84 -3.32 -3.12
N SER A 284 40.33 -2.08 -3.23
CA SER A 284 40.08 -0.97 -2.30
C SER A 284 38.95 -0.04 -2.76
N ARG A 285 38.71 0.06 -4.07
CA ARG A 285 37.71 0.96 -4.66
C ARG A 285 36.27 0.50 -4.45
N GLN A 286 35.41 1.48 -4.23
CA GLN A 286 33.96 1.36 -4.19
C GLN A 286 33.35 1.75 -5.54
N VAL A 287 32.22 1.11 -5.90
CA VAL A 287 31.49 1.42 -7.14
C VAL A 287 30.64 2.68 -6.94
N THR A 288 30.72 3.62 -7.88
CA THR A 288 29.83 4.79 -7.93
C THR A 288 28.51 4.47 -8.65
N PHE A 289 27.50 5.34 -8.49
CA PHE A 289 26.22 5.11 -9.16
C PHE A 289 26.31 5.26 -10.69
N ASP A 290 27.10 6.22 -11.18
CA ASP A 290 27.39 6.34 -12.62
C ASP A 290 28.12 5.09 -13.15
N GLU A 291 29.14 4.59 -12.44
CA GLU A 291 29.84 3.35 -12.82
C GLU A 291 28.88 2.15 -12.91
N TYR A 292 27.90 2.07 -11.99
CA TYR A 292 26.83 1.06 -11.98
C TYR A 292 25.86 1.22 -13.16
N ILE A 293 25.33 2.43 -13.40
CA ILE A 293 24.42 2.70 -14.52
C ILE A 293 25.11 2.46 -15.87
N HIS A 294 26.36 2.91 -16.03
CA HIS A 294 27.16 2.62 -17.22
C HIS A 294 27.33 1.12 -17.44
N TYR A 295 27.56 0.33 -16.37
CA TYR A 295 27.61 -1.12 -16.46
C TYR A 295 26.28 -1.73 -16.94
N LEU A 296 25.15 -1.31 -16.39
CA LEU A 296 23.83 -1.81 -16.81
C LEU A 296 23.57 -1.53 -18.29
N VAL A 297 23.77 -0.27 -18.72
CA VAL A 297 23.56 0.18 -20.10
C VAL A 297 24.48 -0.54 -21.09
N PHE A 298 25.75 -0.71 -20.74
CA PHE A 298 26.76 -1.27 -21.64
C PHE A 298 26.73 -2.80 -21.71
N LYS A 299 26.47 -3.48 -20.59
CA LYS A 299 26.54 -4.95 -20.54
C LYS A 299 25.21 -5.63 -20.83
N GLN A 300 24.10 -5.06 -20.35
CA GLN A 300 22.76 -5.66 -20.45
C GLN A 300 22.76 -7.16 -20.04
N GLU A 301 23.60 -7.52 -19.08
CA GLU A 301 23.67 -8.88 -18.54
C GLU A 301 22.38 -9.16 -17.76
N HIS A 302 21.58 -10.11 -18.24
CA HIS A 302 20.39 -10.58 -17.54
C HIS A 302 20.72 -10.98 -16.10
N ASN A 303 19.95 -10.43 -15.16
CA ASN A 303 20.11 -10.63 -13.73
C ASN A 303 18.78 -10.38 -13.01
N VAL A 304 18.41 -11.21 -12.03
CA VAL A 304 17.16 -11.07 -11.27
C VAL A 304 16.99 -9.71 -10.57
N HIS A 305 18.07 -8.97 -10.35
CA HIS A 305 18.06 -7.65 -9.70
C HIS A 305 17.83 -6.47 -10.65
N TRP A 306 18.05 -6.62 -11.96
CA TRP A 306 17.94 -5.49 -12.90
C TRP A 306 17.42 -5.84 -14.30
N SER A 307 17.22 -7.10 -14.67
CA SER A 307 16.44 -7.45 -15.89
C SER A 307 15.07 -6.78 -15.84
N VAL A 308 14.50 -6.43 -17.00
CA VAL A 308 13.12 -5.91 -17.04
C VAL A 308 12.14 -6.93 -16.47
N THR A 309 11.09 -6.45 -15.81
CA THR A 309 10.04 -7.27 -15.21
C THR A 309 9.37 -8.16 -16.26
N TYR A 310 9.18 -7.65 -17.48
CA TYR A 310 8.72 -8.43 -18.61
C TYR A 310 9.55 -9.71 -18.87
N GLU A 311 10.88 -9.63 -18.79
CA GLU A 311 11.79 -10.77 -19.03
C GLU A 311 11.87 -11.74 -17.85
N LEU A 312 11.63 -11.26 -16.63
CA LEU A 312 11.66 -12.09 -15.42
C LEU A 312 10.33 -12.81 -15.21
N CYS A 313 9.21 -12.13 -15.44
CA CYS A 313 7.88 -12.55 -14.99
C CYS A 313 6.94 -12.97 -16.13
N HIS A 314 7.35 -12.87 -17.40
CA HIS A 314 6.59 -13.41 -18.54
C HIS A 314 5.08 -13.05 -18.55
N PRO A 315 4.70 -11.77 -18.35
CA PRO A 315 3.30 -11.35 -18.16
C PRO A 315 2.42 -11.50 -19.42
N CYS A 316 3.01 -11.90 -20.55
CA CYS A 316 2.30 -12.26 -21.78
C CYS A 316 2.10 -13.77 -21.95
N ASP A 317 2.76 -14.60 -21.15
CA ASP A 317 2.64 -16.05 -21.16
C ASP A 317 1.91 -16.56 -19.89
N ILE A 318 1.96 -15.78 -18.81
CA ILE A 318 1.26 -16.01 -17.54
C ILE A 318 0.08 -15.04 -17.41
N GLU A 319 -1.15 -15.57 -17.31
CA GLU A 319 -2.31 -14.78 -16.91
C GLU A 319 -2.30 -14.61 -15.37
N TYR A 320 -1.83 -13.46 -14.91
CA TYR A 320 -1.80 -13.11 -13.49
C TYR A 320 -3.18 -12.74 -12.94
N ASP A 321 -3.51 -13.30 -11.77
CA ASP A 321 -4.76 -13.03 -11.06
C ASP A 321 -4.74 -11.63 -10.44
N TYR A 322 -3.59 -11.19 -9.90
CA TYR A 322 -3.40 -9.88 -9.29
C TYR A 322 -2.10 -9.20 -9.73
N VAL A 323 -2.15 -7.86 -9.86
CA VAL A 323 -0.97 -7.01 -10.18
C VAL A 323 -0.75 -6.01 -9.05
N VAL A 324 0.28 -6.23 -8.25
CA VAL A 324 0.61 -5.47 -7.04
C VAL A 324 1.68 -4.43 -7.36
N LYS A 325 1.33 -3.14 -7.35
CA LYS A 325 2.34 -2.06 -7.46
C LYS A 325 2.90 -1.76 -6.08
N PHE A 326 4.22 -1.58 -5.95
CA PHE A 326 4.84 -1.13 -4.70
C PHE A 326 4.20 0.15 -4.14
N ASP A 327 3.77 1.06 -5.01
CA ASP A 327 3.05 2.29 -4.66
C ASP A 327 1.76 2.09 -3.86
N THR A 328 1.10 0.95 -4.07
CA THR A 328 -0.23 0.60 -3.55
C THR A 328 -0.22 -0.73 -2.80
N ILE A 329 0.97 -1.25 -2.44
CA ILE A 329 1.13 -2.59 -1.87
C ILE A 329 0.28 -2.84 -0.63
N HIS A 330 0.09 -1.82 0.23
CA HIS A 330 -0.77 -1.94 1.41
C HIS A 330 -2.24 -2.20 1.07
N SER A 331 -2.79 -1.45 0.11
CA SER A 331 -4.18 -1.64 -0.33
C SER A 331 -4.31 -2.92 -1.16
N ASP A 332 -3.35 -3.19 -2.05
CA ASP A 332 -3.35 -4.38 -2.89
C ASP A 332 -3.39 -5.65 -2.04
N ILE A 333 -2.46 -5.80 -1.08
CA ILE A 333 -2.46 -7.00 -0.24
C ILE A 333 -3.68 -7.04 0.70
N LYS A 334 -4.15 -5.90 1.24
CA LYS A 334 -5.38 -5.86 2.05
C LYS A 334 -6.59 -6.45 1.30
N TYR A 335 -6.78 -6.09 0.03
CA TYR A 335 -7.90 -6.57 -0.77
C TYR A 335 -7.67 -8.00 -1.31
N ILE A 336 -6.43 -8.38 -1.64
CA ILE A 336 -6.09 -9.78 -1.97
C ILE A 336 -6.38 -10.70 -0.77
N MET A 337 -5.91 -10.35 0.43
CA MET A 337 -6.20 -11.12 1.66
C MET A 337 -7.72 -11.24 1.91
N LYS A 338 -8.46 -10.14 1.70
CA LYS A 338 -9.93 -10.16 1.84
C LYS A 338 -10.58 -11.08 0.80
N SER A 339 -10.08 -11.10 -0.44
CA SER A 339 -10.62 -11.95 -1.50
C SER A 339 -10.26 -13.43 -1.35
N LEU A 340 -9.10 -13.77 -0.78
CA LEU A 340 -8.64 -15.14 -0.61
C LEU A 340 -9.15 -15.78 0.70
N TYR A 341 -9.16 -15.02 1.80
CA TYR A 341 -9.41 -15.55 3.15
C TYR A 341 -10.60 -14.92 3.86
N GLY A 342 -11.26 -13.92 3.26
CA GLY A 342 -12.33 -13.14 3.90
C GLY A 342 -11.84 -12.15 4.96
N THR A 343 -10.52 -12.04 5.20
CA THR A 343 -9.93 -11.17 6.22
C THR A 343 -9.20 -9.99 5.59
N ALA A 344 -9.51 -8.78 6.04
CA ALA A 344 -8.82 -7.55 5.60
C ALA A 344 -7.74 -7.11 6.61
N GLU A 345 -7.07 -8.08 7.26
CA GLU A 345 -6.13 -7.80 8.35
C GLU A 345 -4.99 -6.91 7.84
N SER A 346 -4.93 -5.67 8.35
CA SER A 346 -4.16 -4.63 7.68
C SER A 346 -2.69 -4.75 8.01
N LEU A 347 -1.88 -4.81 6.95
CA LEU A 347 -0.41 -4.76 7.00
C LEU A 347 0.20 -3.50 7.64
N GLY A 348 -0.59 -2.55 8.14
CA GLY A 348 -0.12 -1.28 8.73
C GLY A 348 0.79 -1.42 9.96
N SER A 349 0.84 -2.59 10.59
CA SER A 349 1.79 -2.92 11.67
C SER A 349 3.09 -3.58 11.19
N VAL A 350 3.09 -4.22 10.02
CA VAL A 350 4.22 -5.03 9.50
C VAL A 350 4.92 -4.36 8.30
N ILE A 351 4.20 -3.50 7.58
CA ILE A 351 4.73 -2.56 6.60
C ILE A 351 4.64 -1.15 7.18
N GLY A 352 5.77 -0.46 7.28
CA GLY A 352 5.82 0.94 7.74
C GLY A 352 5.06 1.91 6.83
N SER A 353 4.75 3.12 7.34
CA SER A 353 3.89 4.08 6.63
C SER A 353 4.46 4.51 5.25
N PRO A 354 3.69 4.39 4.16
CA PRO A 354 4.18 4.66 2.81
C PRO A 354 4.42 6.15 2.53
N ASN A 355 3.76 7.05 3.28
CA ASN A 355 3.78 8.49 3.01
C ASN A 355 5.09 9.19 3.41
N ALA A 356 5.81 8.67 4.41
CA ALA A 356 7.13 9.18 4.81
C ALA A 356 8.24 8.71 3.85
N ALA A 357 8.08 7.52 3.26
CA ALA A 357 9.02 6.99 2.26
C ALA A 357 9.00 7.82 0.96
N LYS A 358 7.82 8.07 0.39
CA LYS A 358 7.67 8.71 -0.94
C LYS A 358 8.31 10.10 -1.09
N ARG A 359 8.42 10.91 -0.03
CA ARG A 359 9.08 12.23 -0.12
C ARG A 359 10.60 12.13 -0.11
N ASN A 360 11.16 11.28 0.75
CA ASN A 360 12.61 11.05 0.79
C ASN A 360 13.10 10.39 -0.50
N ASP A 361 12.26 9.58 -1.13
CA ASP A 361 12.57 8.82 -2.33
C ASP A 361 12.87 9.72 -3.56
N LEU A 362 12.07 10.78 -3.81
CA LEU A 362 12.27 11.67 -4.96
C LEU A 362 13.59 12.46 -4.92
N ASP A 363 13.94 13.03 -3.76
CA ASP A 363 15.20 13.80 -3.63
C ASP A 363 16.42 12.86 -3.57
N THR A 364 16.24 11.64 -3.07
CA THR A 364 17.26 10.58 -3.18
C THR A 364 17.46 10.19 -4.65
N MET A 365 16.38 9.93 -5.40
CA MET A 365 16.42 9.68 -6.84
C MET A 365 17.17 10.77 -7.60
N ARG A 366 16.84 12.06 -7.35
CA ARG A 366 17.57 13.20 -7.92
C ARG A 366 19.07 13.15 -7.63
N THR A 367 19.44 12.91 -6.38
CA THR A 367 20.84 12.89 -5.93
C THR A 367 21.66 11.80 -6.63
N TYR A 368 21.04 10.65 -6.91
CA TYR A 368 21.70 9.55 -7.60
C TYR A 368 21.66 9.69 -9.13
N PHE A 369 20.49 9.89 -9.73
CA PHE A 369 20.35 9.96 -11.19
C PHE A 369 20.85 11.26 -11.84
N ARG A 370 21.31 12.25 -11.07
CA ARG A 370 22.12 13.37 -11.60
C ARG A 370 23.60 13.01 -11.84
N GLN A 371 24.08 11.84 -11.38
CA GLN A 371 25.46 11.40 -11.57
C GLN A 371 25.73 10.87 -13.00
N PRO A 372 24.85 10.05 -13.62
CA PRO A 372 25.09 9.56 -14.98
C PRO A 372 24.84 10.61 -16.06
N SER A 373 25.52 10.45 -17.21
CA SER A 373 25.29 11.31 -18.37
C SER A 373 23.84 11.21 -18.89
N LEU A 374 23.33 12.28 -19.52
CA LEU A 374 22.01 12.27 -20.15
C LEU A 374 21.85 11.12 -21.16
N ASN A 375 22.89 10.82 -21.94
CA ASN A 375 22.89 9.69 -22.87
C ASN A 375 22.76 8.35 -22.12
N SER A 376 23.45 8.19 -20.99
CA SER A 376 23.31 7.00 -20.13
C SER A 376 21.88 6.85 -19.64
N LEU A 377 21.23 7.94 -19.21
CA LEU A 377 19.83 7.93 -18.74
C LEU A 377 18.83 7.62 -19.87
N LEU A 378 19.06 8.13 -21.09
CA LEU A 378 18.21 7.84 -22.25
C LEU A 378 18.30 6.36 -22.66
N TYR A 379 19.52 5.80 -22.79
CA TYR A 379 19.68 4.37 -23.06
C TYR A 379 19.14 3.50 -21.92
N LEU A 380 19.25 3.95 -20.67
CA LEU A 380 18.65 3.27 -19.52
C LEU A 380 17.11 3.28 -19.62
N TYR A 381 16.51 4.42 -20.00
CA TYR A 381 15.08 4.48 -20.28
C TYR A 381 14.68 3.52 -21.42
N ASP A 382 15.41 3.47 -22.53
CA ASP A 382 15.11 2.57 -23.65
C ASP A 382 15.07 1.09 -23.20
N ILE A 383 16.01 0.68 -22.33
CA ILE A 383 16.03 -0.66 -21.72
C ILE A 383 14.73 -0.94 -20.95
N TYR A 384 14.30 -0.02 -20.07
CA TYR A 384 13.11 -0.19 -19.22
C TYR A 384 11.79 0.34 -19.83
N SER A 385 11.81 0.85 -21.06
CA SER A 385 10.67 1.50 -21.72
C SER A 385 9.39 0.66 -21.69
N LEU A 386 9.53 -0.65 -21.83
CA LEU A 386 8.43 -1.60 -21.73
C LEU A 386 7.84 -1.70 -20.33
N ASP A 387 8.65 -1.77 -19.28
CA ASP A 387 8.16 -1.81 -17.89
C ASP A 387 7.45 -0.48 -17.53
N PHE A 388 7.97 0.65 -18.02
CA PHE A 388 7.31 1.96 -17.86
C PHE A 388 5.91 1.97 -18.48
N TYR A 389 5.80 1.51 -19.74
CA TYR A 389 4.54 1.48 -20.47
C TYR A 389 3.55 0.42 -19.94
N MET A 390 3.99 -0.83 -19.78
CA MET A 390 3.15 -1.97 -19.39
C MET A 390 2.52 -1.82 -17.99
N TYR A 391 3.24 -1.18 -17.06
CA TYR A 391 2.79 -1.03 -15.67
C TYR A 391 2.35 0.39 -15.30
N ASN A 392 2.17 1.26 -16.30
CA ASN A 392 1.76 2.66 -16.14
C ASN A 392 2.62 3.39 -15.09
N TYR A 393 3.93 3.41 -15.33
CA TYR A 393 4.88 4.23 -14.58
C TYR A 393 5.27 5.46 -15.39
N THR A 394 5.32 6.62 -14.72
CA THR A 394 5.77 7.86 -15.34
C THR A 394 7.30 7.92 -15.36
N TRP A 395 7.88 8.27 -16.50
CA TRP A 395 9.30 8.57 -16.64
C TRP A 395 9.63 9.92 -15.98
N PRO A 396 10.39 9.98 -14.86
CA PRO A 396 10.61 11.21 -14.11
C PRO A 396 11.65 12.16 -14.75
N PHE A 397 11.69 12.28 -16.09
CA PHE A 397 12.69 13.04 -16.84
C PHE A 397 12.95 14.44 -16.27
N ALA A 398 11.90 15.27 -16.25
CA ALA A 398 11.96 16.65 -15.75
C ALA A 398 12.33 16.75 -14.25
N THR A 399 12.12 15.68 -13.48
CA THR A 399 12.51 15.62 -12.07
C THR A 399 14.00 15.32 -11.90
N LEU A 400 14.62 14.57 -12.83
CA LEU A 400 15.99 14.09 -12.75
C LEU A 400 17.00 14.97 -13.54
N THR A 401 16.58 15.58 -14.65
CA THR A 401 17.46 16.35 -15.55
C THR A 401 17.38 17.87 -15.38
N LEU A 402 16.51 18.36 -14.48
CA LEU A 402 16.43 19.74 -14.00
C LEU A 402 16.83 19.77 -12.51
#